data_AF-A0A1G3AK21-F1
#
_entry.id   AF-A0A1G3AK21-F1
#
_cell.length_a   1.000
_cell.length_b   1.000
_cell.length_c   1.000
_cell.angle_alpha   90.00
_cell.angle_beta   90.00
_cell.angle_gamma   90.00
#
_symmetry.space_group_name_H-M   'P 1'
#
loop_
_entity.id
_entity.type
_entity.pdbx_description
1 polymer ?
#
loop_
_entity_poly.entity_id
_entity_poly.type
_entity_poly.pdbx_seq_one_letter_code
_entity_poly.pdbx_strand_id
1 'polypeptide(L)'
;MPVKTANSIGMKMVLIPAGRFLMGSRESAEELAKAFSAWHAKPEYFETEYPAHRVRITKPFYLGAHEVTVGQFRKFVEDSAYKTDAEKDGKGGWGFNPSTGKVEQKPECTWRNAGFEQTDEHPVVNVSWNDAVAFCEWLSRKEGKTYRLPTEAEWEYACRAGTTTRYYHGDDPEGLATVGNVADTTAKAKFPKWTWTIQKSDGYVFTAPVGRFRANAFGLSDMHGNV
;
A
#
# COMPACT_ATOMS: atom_id res chain seq x y z
N MET A 1 23.57 -4.60 11.95
CA MET A 1 22.24 -3.94 12.00
C MET A 1 21.19 -5.03 12.12
N PRO A 2 20.20 -4.90 13.04
CA PRO A 2 19.17 -5.92 13.17
C PRO A 2 18.31 -6.00 11.89
N VAL A 3 17.95 -7.20 11.47
CA VAL A 3 17.12 -7.43 10.27
C VAL A 3 15.71 -6.85 10.46
N LYS A 4 15.21 -6.88 11.70
CA LYS A 4 13.93 -6.28 12.10
C LYS A 4 14.12 -5.43 13.36
N THR A 5 13.46 -4.28 13.41
CA THR A 5 13.42 -3.42 14.60
C THR A 5 12.01 -2.86 14.78
N ALA A 6 11.69 -2.37 15.97
CA ALA A 6 10.51 -1.53 16.19
C ALA A 6 10.98 -0.11 16.54
N ASN A 7 10.21 0.90 16.17
CA ASN A 7 10.47 2.29 16.55
C ASN A 7 9.64 2.71 17.78
N SER A 8 9.76 3.96 18.23
CA SER A 8 9.13 4.48 19.45
C SER A 8 7.60 4.44 19.43
N ILE A 9 6.99 4.38 18.26
CA ILE A 9 5.53 4.32 18.10
C ILE A 9 5.01 2.91 17.77
N GLY A 10 5.91 1.92 17.72
CA GLY A 10 5.58 0.52 17.46
C GLY A 10 5.56 0.12 15.99
N MET A 11 6.04 0.97 15.07
CA MET A 11 6.22 0.56 13.67
C MET A 11 7.32 -0.50 13.60
N LYS A 12 6.99 -1.65 12.98
CA LYS A 12 7.97 -2.67 12.63
C LYS A 12 8.71 -2.19 11.38
N MET A 13 10.03 -2.20 11.43
CA MET A 13 10.91 -1.81 10.33
C MET A 13 11.77 -3.00 9.94
N VAL A 14 11.98 -3.17 8.64
CA VAL A 14 12.76 -4.25 8.03
C VAL A 14 13.97 -3.66 7.33
N LEU A 15 15.14 -4.24 7.55
CA LEU A 15 16.36 -3.86 6.85
C LEU A 15 16.36 -4.42 5.43
N ILE A 16 16.26 -3.53 4.44
CA ILE A 16 16.34 -3.85 3.02
C ILE A 16 17.82 -3.77 2.60
N PRO A 17 18.41 -4.85 2.06
CA PRO A 17 19.82 -4.87 1.68
C PRO A 17 20.09 -3.94 0.49
N ALA A 18 21.34 -3.47 0.37
CA ALA A 18 21.78 -2.87 -0.88
C ALA A 18 21.80 -3.95 -1.99
N GLY A 19 21.53 -3.56 -3.23
CA GLY A 19 21.45 -4.52 -4.32
C GLY A 19 21.18 -3.89 -5.67
N ARG A 20 20.91 -4.75 -6.65
CA ARG A 20 20.54 -4.37 -8.01
C ARG A 20 19.32 -5.18 -8.42
N PHE A 21 18.46 -4.57 -9.23
CA PHE A 21 17.31 -5.24 -9.82
C PHE A 21 16.96 -4.62 -11.16
N LEU A 22 16.02 -5.25 -11.86
CA LEU A 22 15.36 -4.68 -13.02
C LEU A 22 14.07 -4.01 -12.53
N MET A 23 14.03 -2.68 -12.63
CA MET A 23 12.87 -1.86 -12.31
C MET A 23 11.99 -1.72 -13.55
N GLY A 24 10.67 -1.75 -13.37
CA GLY A 24 9.69 -1.77 -14.45
C GLY A 24 9.42 -3.17 -15.00
N SER A 25 8.60 -3.23 -16.05
CA SER A 25 8.13 -4.44 -16.70
C SER A 25 9.07 -4.91 -17.81
N ARG A 26 9.28 -6.23 -17.85
CA ARG A 26 9.94 -6.93 -18.97
C ARG A 26 8.98 -7.23 -20.11
N GLU A 27 7.69 -7.29 -19.79
CA GLU A 27 6.60 -7.49 -20.74
C GLU A 27 6.23 -6.13 -21.34
N SER A 28 5.93 -6.12 -22.64
CA SER A 28 5.46 -4.91 -23.31
C SER A 28 4.10 -4.46 -22.79
N ALA A 29 3.72 -3.23 -23.11
CA ALA A 29 2.41 -2.69 -22.79
C ALA A 29 1.26 -3.57 -23.33
N GLU A 30 1.42 -4.15 -24.53
CA GLU A 30 0.44 -5.05 -25.15
C GLU A 30 0.35 -6.40 -24.41
N GLU A 31 1.49 -6.95 -24.00
CA GLU A 31 1.53 -8.20 -23.23
C GLU A 31 0.86 -8.03 -21.87
N LEU A 32 1.14 -6.91 -21.18
CA LEU A 32 0.48 -6.55 -19.93
C LEU A 32 -1.02 -6.32 -20.12
N ALA A 33 -1.44 -5.54 -21.12
CA ALA A 33 -2.86 -5.33 -21.40
C ALA A 33 -3.60 -6.65 -21.66
N LYS A 34 -2.96 -7.61 -22.32
CA LYS A 34 -3.51 -8.96 -22.51
C LYS A 34 -3.61 -9.72 -21.18
N ALA A 35 -2.56 -9.70 -20.36
CA ALA A 35 -2.53 -10.34 -19.04
C ALA A 35 -3.58 -9.76 -18.08
N PHE A 36 -3.85 -8.45 -18.17
CA PHE A 36 -4.82 -7.72 -17.37
C PHE A 36 -6.14 -7.45 -18.11
N SER A 37 -6.43 -8.18 -19.18
CA SER A 37 -7.61 -7.94 -20.05
C SER A 37 -8.95 -8.02 -19.31
N ALA A 38 -9.01 -8.81 -18.25
CA ALA A 38 -10.20 -8.93 -17.40
C ALA A 38 -10.53 -7.60 -16.66
N TRP A 39 -9.55 -6.72 -16.46
CA TRP A 39 -9.73 -5.36 -15.96
C TRP A 39 -10.07 -4.34 -17.05
N HIS A 40 -10.27 -4.79 -18.29
CA HIS A 40 -10.31 -3.92 -19.48
C HIS A 40 -9.07 -3.03 -19.60
N ALA A 41 -7.93 -3.53 -19.13
CA ALA A 41 -6.66 -2.81 -19.20
C ALA A 41 -6.25 -2.57 -20.65
N LYS A 42 -5.74 -1.38 -20.93
CA LYS A 42 -5.27 -0.98 -22.25
C LYS A 42 -3.75 -0.83 -22.24
N PRO A 43 -3.08 -1.02 -23.40
CA PRO A 43 -1.64 -0.83 -23.48
C PRO A 43 -1.19 0.53 -22.93
N GLU A 44 -1.96 1.60 -23.18
CA GLU A 44 -1.65 2.96 -22.70
C GLU A 44 -1.44 3.06 -21.17
N TYR A 45 -2.01 2.14 -20.37
CA TYR A 45 -1.84 2.12 -18.91
C TYR A 45 -0.45 1.66 -18.47
N PHE A 46 0.30 1.01 -19.37
CA PHE A 46 1.58 0.35 -19.07
C PHE A 46 2.75 0.92 -19.89
N GLU A 47 2.54 2.00 -20.65
CA GLU A 47 3.57 2.60 -21.51
C GLU A 47 4.82 3.02 -20.73
N THR A 48 4.64 3.49 -19.49
CA THR A 48 5.74 3.92 -18.62
C THR A 48 6.33 2.80 -17.77
N GLU A 49 5.71 1.62 -17.77
CA GLU A 49 6.21 0.44 -17.05
C GLU A 49 7.33 -0.25 -17.84
N TYR A 50 7.30 -0.18 -19.17
CA TYR A 50 8.27 -0.80 -20.08
C TYR A 50 9.18 0.25 -20.75
N PRO A 51 10.46 -0.06 -21.07
CA PRO A 51 11.17 -1.29 -20.77
C PRO A 51 11.78 -1.30 -19.37
N ALA A 52 11.90 -2.50 -18.80
CA ALA A 52 12.65 -2.69 -17.58
C ALA A 52 14.10 -2.19 -17.72
N HIS A 53 14.59 -1.50 -16.69
CA HIS A 53 15.94 -0.94 -16.67
C HIS A 53 16.65 -1.29 -15.36
N ARG A 54 18.00 -1.32 -15.40
CA ARG A 54 18.79 -1.74 -14.24
C ARG A 54 18.91 -0.59 -13.24
N VAL A 55 18.44 -0.82 -12.02
CA VAL A 55 18.60 0.11 -10.89
C VAL A 55 19.50 -0.50 -9.82
N ARG A 56 20.22 0.36 -9.09
CA ARG A 56 21.08 -0.02 -7.98
C ARG A 56 20.69 0.73 -6.70
N ILE A 57 20.25 -0.01 -5.69
CA ILE A 57 20.18 0.46 -4.31
C ILE A 57 21.59 0.41 -3.72
N THR A 58 22.19 1.58 -3.49
CA THR A 58 23.61 1.69 -3.14
C THR A 58 23.90 1.49 -1.67
N LYS A 59 22.93 1.77 -0.79
CA LYS A 59 23.02 1.63 0.65
C LYS A 59 21.79 0.87 1.16
N PRO A 60 21.95 -0.02 2.15
CA PRO A 60 20.79 -0.62 2.79
C PRO A 60 19.98 0.47 3.51
N PHE A 61 18.68 0.25 3.64
CA PHE A 61 17.76 1.18 4.29
C PHE A 61 16.71 0.39 5.06
N TYR A 62 16.03 1.03 6.01
CA TYR A 62 14.87 0.42 6.67
C TYR A 62 13.59 0.85 5.97
N LEU A 63 12.65 -0.09 5.80
CA LEU A 63 11.29 0.16 5.34
C LEU A 63 10.28 -0.35 6.36
N GLY A 64 9.11 0.28 6.47
CA GLY A 64 8.02 -0.26 7.29
C GLY A 64 7.66 -1.67 6.84
N ALA A 65 7.47 -2.60 7.77
CA ALA A 65 7.16 -4.00 7.48
C ALA A 65 5.79 -4.18 6.80
N HIS A 66 4.94 -3.18 6.96
CA HIS A 66 3.60 -3.01 6.44
C HIS A 66 3.28 -1.50 6.49
N GLU A 67 2.09 -1.12 6.05
CA GLU A 67 1.63 0.26 6.01
C GLU A 67 1.56 0.90 7.42
N VAL A 68 1.57 2.23 7.46
CA VAL A 68 1.35 2.99 8.71
C VAL A 68 -0.07 2.76 9.17
N THR A 69 -0.25 2.36 10.43
CA THR A 69 -1.58 2.05 10.96
C THR A 69 -2.33 3.29 11.43
N VAL A 70 -3.66 3.18 11.54
CA VAL A 70 -4.51 4.20 12.19
C VAL A 70 -3.99 4.52 13.60
N GLY A 71 -3.61 3.52 14.38
CA GLY A 71 -3.06 3.72 15.73
C GLY A 71 -1.73 4.46 15.76
N GLN A 72 -0.85 4.19 14.79
CA GLN A 72 0.43 4.89 14.65
C GLN A 72 0.24 6.34 14.19
N PHE A 73 -0.62 6.57 13.20
CA PHE A 73 -0.95 7.91 12.72
C PHE A 73 -1.68 8.74 13.79
N ARG A 74 -2.52 8.11 14.62
CA ARG A 74 -3.15 8.78 15.77
C ARG A 74 -2.11 9.37 16.73
N LYS A 75 -1.06 8.63 17.06
CA LYS A 75 0.03 9.14 17.92
C LYS A 75 0.68 10.40 17.34
N PHE A 76 0.86 10.45 16.02
CA PHE A 76 1.33 11.65 15.33
C PHE A 76 0.37 12.82 15.53
N VAL A 77 -0.91 12.62 15.23
CA VAL A 77 -1.93 13.67 15.32
C VAL A 77 -2.09 14.18 16.76
N GLU A 78 -2.10 13.30 17.75
CA GLU A 78 -2.23 13.66 19.16
C GLU A 78 -1.00 14.42 19.69
N ASP A 79 0.22 14.00 19.31
CA ASP A 79 1.47 14.61 19.77
C ASP A 79 1.76 15.97 19.12
N SER A 80 1.23 16.19 17.90
CA SER A 80 1.53 17.39 17.10
C SER A 80 0.35 18.33 16.88
N ALA A 81 -0.87 17.93 17.29
CA ALA A 81 -2.13 18.60 16.93
C ALA A 81 -2.31 18.80 15.41
N TYR A 82 -1.72 17.91 14.60
CA TYR A 82 -1.79 18.00 13.14
C TYR A 82 -3.22 17.83 12.62
N LYS A 83 -3.58 18.64 11.62
CA LYS A 83 -4.80 18.47 10.82
C LYS A 83 -4.39 17.99 9.43
N THR A 84 -5.00 16.92 8.95
CA THR A 84 -4.76 16.38 7.60
C THR A 84 -5.30 17.29 6.52
N ASP A 85 -4.84 17.12 5.28
CA ASP A 85 -5.37 17.89 4.15
C ASP A 85 -6.88 17.67 3.96
N ALA A 86 -7.37 16.45 4.21
CA ALA A 86 -8.80 16.15 4.22
C ALA A 86 -9.59 16.96 5.28
N GLU A 87 -8.95 17.35 6.38
CA GLU A 87 -9.57 18.13 7.46
C GLU A 87 -9.46 19.65 7.28
N LYS A 88 -8.53 20.14 6.43
CA LYS A 88 -8.20 21.57 6.33
C LYS A 88 -9.21 22.40 5.53
N ASP A 89 -9.69 21.88 4.40
CA ASP A 89 -10.54 22.65 3.48
C ASP A 89 -12.05 22.44 3.71
N GLY A 90 -12.42 21.57 4.65
CA GLY A 90 -13.80 21.26 5.01
C GLY A 90 -14.53 20.38 4.00
N LYS A 91 -13.89 19.94 2.91
CA LYS A 91 -14.50 19.00 1.95
C LYS A 91 -14.45 17.56 2.45
N GLY A 92 -13.52 17.26 3.36
CA GLY A 92 -13.26 15.90 3.82
C GLY A 92 -12.57 15.05 2.77
N GLY A 93 -12.41 13.79 3.14
CA GLY A 93 -11.85 12.71 2.32
C GLY A 93 -12.94 11.94 1.59
N TRP A 94 -12.51 10.84 0.97
CA TRP A 94 -13.37 9.91 0.26
C TRP A 94 -13.73 8.74 1.17
N GLY A 95 -15.00 8.41 1.26
CA GLY A 95 -15.46 7.29 2.05
C GLY A 95 -16.59 6.52 1.38
N PHE A 96 -16.73 5.26 1.79
CA PHE A 96 -17.83 4.43 1.30
C PHE A 96 -19.15 4.87 1.92
N ASN A 97 -20.14 5.16 1.08
CA ASN A 97 -21.50 5.45 1.50
C ASN A 97 -22.37 4.18 1.35
N PRO A 98 -22.78 3.53 2.46
CA PRO A 98 -23.56 2.30 2.39
C PRO A 98 -24.97 2.50 1.82
N SER A 99 -25.53 3.71 1.88
CA SER A 99 -26.86 4.01 1.35
C SER A 99 -26.86 4.11 -0.18
N THR A 100 -25.77 4.59 -0.78
CA THR A 100 -25.64 4.72 -2.25
C THR A 100 -24.82 3.59 -2.87
N GLY A 101 -24.03 2.88 -2.06
CA GLY A 101 -23.11 1.84 -2.50
C GLY A 101 -21.90 2.39 -3.27
N LYS A 102 -21.57 3.67 -3.09
CA LYS A 102 -20.51 4.38 -3.81
C LYS A 102 -19.48 4.98 -2.86
N VAL A 103 -18.28 5.23 -3.39
CA VAL A 103 -17.29 6.07 -2.71
C VAL A 103 -17.58 7.52 -3.07
N GLU A 104 -17.72 8.37 -2.06
CA GLU A 104 -18.13 9.77 -2.19
C GLU A 104 -17.25 10.65 -1.30
N GLN A 105 -16.93 11.87 -1.74
CA GLN A 105 -16.24 12.85 -0.91
C GLN A 105 -17.23 13.52 0.03
N LYS A 106 -16.96 13.50 1.33
CA LYS A 106 -17.82 14.14 2.35
C LYS A 106 -17.02 14.72 3.50
N PRO A 107 -17.47 15.85 4.11
CA PRO A 107 -16.77 16.49 5.23
C PRO A 107 -16.49 15.57 6.43
N GLU A 108 -17.37 14.61 6.71
CA GLU A 108 -17.22 13.64 7.79
C GLU A 108 -16.22 12.51 7.51
N CYS A 109 -15.83 12.32 6.24
CA CYS A 109 -14.84 11.34 5.86
C CYS A 109 -13.45 11.91 6.11
N THR A 110 -12.64 11.23 6.92
CA THR A 110 -11.26 11.64 7.27
C THR A 110 -10.45 10.39 7.56
N TRP A 111 -9.19 10.52 7.98
CA TRP A 111 -8.41 9.39 8.48
C TRP A 111 -9.03 8.73 9.73
N ARG A 112 -9.93 9.44 10.44
CA ARG A 112 -10.68 8.90 11.60
C ARG A 112 -11.94 8.14 11.20
N ASN A 113 -12.43 8.34 9.98
CA ASN A 113 -13.67 7.78 9.47
C ASN A 113 -13.60 7.62 7.94
N ALA A 114 -13.29 6.41 7.48
CA ALA A 114 -13.19 6.08 6.06
C ALA A 114 -14.54 5.69 5.41
N GLY A 115 -15.66 5.74 6.16
CA GLY A 115 -16.94 5.21 5.69
C GLY A 115 -17.06 3.68 5.74
N PHE A 116 -16.08 3.00 6.33
CA PHE A 116 -16.09 1.59 6.69
C PHE A 116 -15.31 1.38 7.99
N GLU A 117 -15.49 0.22 8.63
CA GLU A 117 -14.85 -0.07 9.90
C GLU A 117 -13.32 -0.20 9.74
N GLN A 118 -12.59 0.52 10.59
CA GLN A 118 -11.15 0.39 10.74
C GLN A 118 -10.81 0.37 12.23
N THR A 119 -9.93 -0.56 12.61
CA THR A 119 -9.31 -0.57 13.94
C THR A 119 -7.93 0.11 13.88
N ASP A 120 -7.29 0.26 15.04
CA ASP A 120 -5.93 0.79 15.16
C ASP A 120 -4.86 0.00 14.40
N GLU A 121 -5.18 -1.23 14.01
CA GLU A 121 -4.30 -2.13 13.27
C GLU A 121 -4.55 -2.11 11.76
N HIS A 122 -5.51 -1.33 11.27
CA HIS A 122 -5.72 -1.14 9.83
C HIS A 122 -4.79 -0.03 9.29
N PRO A 123 -4.49 -0.04 7.98
CA PRO A 123 -3.74 1.05 7.35
C PRO A 123 -4.53 2.37 7.49
N VAL A 124 -3.83 3.46 7.78
CA VAL A 124 -4.44 4.78 7.74
C VAL A 124 -4.76 5.16 6.29
N VAL A 125 -5.98 5.63 6.04
CA VAL A 125 -6.44 6.12 4.72
C VAL A 125 -6.89 7.57 4.82
N ASN A 126 -7.28 8.19 3.70
CA ASN A 126 -7.61 9.63 3.64
C ASN A 126 -6.47 10.52 4.13
N VAL A 127 -5.23 10.09 3.88
CA VAL A 127 -4.00 10.85 4.10
C VAL A 127 -3.42 11.25 2.75
N SER A 128 -3.06 12.52 2.58
CA SER A 128 -2.40 13.00 1.37
C SER A 128 -0.89 12.70 1.39
N TRP A 129 -0.22 12.97 0.27
CA TRP A 129 1.25 12.96 0.23
C TRP A 129 1.85 13.94 1.25
N ASN A 130 1.23 15.13 1.43
CA ASN A 130 1.71 16.12 2.41
C ASN A 130 1.56 15.59 3.84
N ASP A 131 0.47 14.90 4.14
CA ASP A 131 0.23 14.30 5.45
C ASP A 131 1.26 13.20 5.75
N ALA A 132 1.58 12.37 4.75
CA ALA A 132 2.59 11.32 4.89
C ALA A 132 4.01 11.88 5.08
N VAL A 133 4.34 12.98 4.39
CA VAL A 133 5.61 13.71 4.60
C VAL A 133 5.65 14.32 5.99
N ALA A 134 4.59 15.00 6.42
CA ALA A 134 4.51 15.59 7.76
C ALA A 134 4.67 14.54 8.87
N PHE A 135 4.08 13.35 8.70
CA PHE A 135 4.27 12.21 9.59
C PHE A 135 5.75 11.78 9.66
N CYS A 136 6.41 11.63 8.50
CA CYS A 136 7.83 11.27 8.44
C CYS A 136 8.72 12.32 9.11
N GLU A 137 8.46 13.61 8.87
CA GLU A 137 9.21 14.70 9.49
C GLU A 137 9.02 14.76 11.00
N TRP A 138 7.79 14.58 11.48
CA TRP A 138 7.50 14.51 12.91
C TRP A 138 8.24 13.36 13.58
N LEU A 139 8.16 12.16 13.00
CA LEU A 139 8.83 10.98 13.53
C LEU A 139 10.36 11.15 13.50
N SER A 140 10.87 11.84 12.48
CA SER A 140 12.29 12.21 12.40
C SER A 140 12.74 13.09 13.54
N ARG A 141 11.97 14.15 13.83
CA ARG A 141 12.23 15.04 14.98
C ARG A 141 12.12 14.30 16.31
N LYS A 142 11.12 13.42 16.45
CA LYS A 142 10.86 12.66 17.68
C LYS A 142 12.00 11.70 18.03
N GLU A 143 12.59 11.04 17.02
CA GLU A 143 13.60 10.00 17.26
C GLU A 143 15.05 10.42 16.95
N GLY A 144 15.26 11.61 16.40
CA GLY A 144 16.60 12.04 15.95
C GLY A 144 17.15 11.16 14.81
N LYS A 145 16.28 10.54 14.01
CA LYS A 145 16.61 9.70 12.85
C LYS A 145 15.94 10.26 11.61
N THR A 146 16.39 9.87 10.43
CA THR A 146 15.72 10.25 9.18
C THR A 146 14.65 9.23 8.81
N TYR A 147 13.39 9.65 8.90
CA TYR A 147 12.24 9.00 8.30
C TYR A 147 11.79 9.78 7.06
N ARG A 148 11.41 9.07 6.01
CA ARG A 148 10.93 9.63 4.74
C ARG A 148 10.11 8.58 4.01
N LEU A 149 9.36 9.02 3.01
CA LEU A 149 8.79 8.12 2.01
C LEU A 149 9.92 7.40 1.24
N PRO A 150 9.71 6.13 0.85
CA PRO A 150 10.61 5.47 -0.08
C PRO A 150 10.55 6.18 -1.44
N THR A 151 11.67 6.15 -2.17
CA THR A 151 11.61 6.41 -3.61
C THR A 151 10.86 5.27 -4.30
N GLU A 152 10.33 5.50 -5.50
CA GLU A 152 9.69 4.45 -6.29
C GLU A 152 10.61 3.25 -6.51
N ALA A 153 11.89 3.50 -6.84
CA ALA A 153 12.91 2.47 -6.99
C ALA A 153 13.15 1.66 -5.70
N GLU A 154 13.12 2.30 -4.53
CA GLU A 154 13.25 1.61 -3.25
C GLU A 154 12.01 0.76 -2.95
N TRP A 155 10.82 1.29 -3.25
CA TRP A 155 9.56 0.58 -3.04
C TRP A 155 9.46 -0.65 -3.96
N GLU A 156 9.75 -0.52 -5.26
CA GLU A 156 9.68 -1.64 -6.20
C GLU A 156 10.76 -2.70 -5.91
N TYR A 157 11.99 -2.27 -5.59
CA TYR A 157 13.06 -3.19 -5.17
C TYR A 157 12.64 -4.03 -3.96
N ALA A 158 12.05 -3.35 -2.97
CA ALA A 158 11.58 -3.96 -1.75
C ALA A 158 10.36 -4.88 -1.99
N CYS A 159 9.44 -4.47 -2.86
CA CYS A 159 8.25 -5.25 -3.28
C CYS A 159 8.67 -6.57 -3.94
N ARG A 160 9.55 -6.50 -4.93
CA ARG A 160 10.03 -7.66 -5.68
C ARG A 160 10.82 -8.63 -4.83
N ALA A 161 11.59 -8.13 -3.85
CA ALA A 161 12.41 -8.94 -2.94
C ALA A 161 13.23 -10.05 -3.65
N GLY A 162 13.77 -9.75 -4.83
CA GLY A 162 14.58 -10.66 -5.65
C GLY A 162 13.83 -11.42 -6.75
N THR A 163 12.51 -11.31 -6.83
CA THR A 163 11.71 -11.92 -7.90
C THR A 163 11.71 -11.11 -9.19
N THR A 164 11.39 -11.76 -10.31
CA THR A 164 11.26 -11.14 -11.64
C THR A 164 9.89 -11.38 -12.28
N THR A 165 8.95 -11.92 -11.50
CA THR A 165 7.56 -12.20 -11.87
C THR A 165 6.69 -10.95 -11.69
N ARG A 166 5.44 -10.99 -12.17
CA ARG A 166 4.47 -9.88 -12.02
C ARG A 166 4.18 -9.56 -10.56
N TYR A 167 4.04 -10.60 -9.74
CA TYR A 167 3.89 -10.50 -8.30
C TYR A 167 5.02 -11.26 -7.62
N TYR A 168 5.37 -10.91 -6.38
CA TYR A 168 6.44 -11.62 -5.68
C TYR A 168 6.11 -13.09 -5.38
N HIS A 169 4.84 -13.50 -5.50
CA HIS A 169 4.45 -14.91 -5.38
C HIS A 169 4.43 -15.69 -6.70
N GLY A 170 4.64 -15.03 -7.84
CA GLY A 170 4.52 -15.62 -9.18
C GLY A 170 3.68 -14.75 -10.12
N ASP A 171 3.29 -15.31 -11.27
CA ASP A 171 2.55 -14.58 -12.33
C ASP A 171 1.03 -14.81 -12.31
N ASP A 172 0.55 -15.76 -11.50
CA ASP A 172 -0.87 -16.10 -11.37
C ASP A 172 -1.59 -15.10 -10.44
N PRO A 173 -2.56 -14.30 -10.93
CA PRO A 173 -3.31 -13.35 -10.11
C PRO A 173 -4.12 -14.03 -9.01
N GLU A 174 -4.52 -15.29 -9.16
CA GLU A 174 -5.23 -16.02 -8.10
C GLU A 174 -4.35 -16.26 -6.86
N GLY A 175 -3.03 -16.08 -6.96
CA GLY A 175 -2.14 -16.09 -5.80
C GLY A 175 -2.24 -14.82 -4.93
N LEU A 176 -2.82 -13.72 -5.45
CA LEU A 176 -2.92 -12.44 -4.73
C LEU A 176 -3.65 -12.57 -3.39
N ALA A 177 -4.70 -13.39 -3.31
CA ALA A 177 -5.42 -13.65 -2.05
C ALA A 177 -4.55 -14.20 -0.90
N THR A 178 -3.32 -14.67 -1.19
CA THR A 178 -2.37 -15.15 -0.17
C THR A 178 -1.37 -14.10 0.28
N VAL A 179 -1.23 -13.00 -0.47
CA VAL A 179 -0.16 -12.01 -0.35
C VAL A 179 -0.66 -10.56 -0.20
N GLY A 180 -1.95 -10.33 -0.39
CA GLY A 180 -2.59 -9.04 -0.23
C GLY A 180 -4.11 -9.16 -0.26
N ASN A 181 -4.75 -8.05 0.11
CA ASN A 181 -6.19 -7.85 0.02
C ASN A 181 -6.52 -7.16 -1.31
N VAL A 182 -7.30 -7.79 -2.16
CA VAL A 182 -7.61 -7.31 -3.52
C VAL A 182 -9.10 -7.49 -3.84
N ALA A 183 -9.55 -7.01 -4.99
CA ALA A 183 -10.92 -7.30 -5.42
C ALA A 183 -11.07 -8.82 -5.70
N ASP A 184 -11.77 -9.51 -4.82
CA ASP A 184 -11.88 -10.97 -4.74
C ASP A 184 -13.35 -11.42 -4.62
N THR A 185 -13.59 -12.71 -4.34
CA THR A 185 -14.97 -13.20 -4.13
C THR A 185 -15.66 -12.62 -2.90
N THR A 186 -14.91 -12.22 -1.88
CA THR A 186 -15.43 -11.55 -0.68
C THR A 186 -16.03 -10.19 -1.04
N ALA A 187 -15.27 -9.38 -1.79
CA ALA A 187 -15.70 -8.11 -2.30
C ALA A 187 -16.85 -8.26 -3.32
N LYS A 188 -16.79 -9.25 -4.22
CA LYS A 188 -17.87 -9.56 -5.18
C LYS A 188 -19.20 -9.85 -4.50
N ALA A 189 -19.20 -10.56 -3.37
CA ALA A 189 -20.41 -10.84 -2.60
C ALA A 189 -21.06 -9.55 -2.06
N LYS A 190 -20.25 -8.57 -1.66
CA LYS A 190 -20.74 -7.23 -1.26
C LYS A 190 -21.13 -6.37 -2.46
N PHE A 191 -20.37 -6.46 -3.55
CA PHE A 191 -20.46 -5.62 -4.73
C PHE A 191 -20.74 -6.46 -5.98
N PRO A 192 -21.96 -7.01 -6.15
CA PRO A 192 -22.27 -7.96 -7.21
C PRO A 192 -22.10 -7.38 -8.62
N LYS A 193 -22.09 -6.05 -8.76
CA LYS A 193 -21.88 -5.34 -10.03
C LYS A 193 -20.41 -5.25 -10.47
N TRP A 194 -19.44 -5.58 -9.61
CA TRP A 194 -18.03 -5.56 -9.98
C TRP A 194 -17.75 -6.58 -11.06
N THR A 195 -17.29 -6.14 -12.23
CA THR A 195 -17.09 -7.02 -13.39
C THR A 195 -15.79 -7.80 -13.32
N TRP A 196 -14.87 -7.40 -12.45
CA TRP A 196 -13.59 -8.05 -12.24
C TRP A 196 -13.35 -8.32 -10.77
N THR A 197 -13.04 -9.59 -10.45
CA THR A 197 -12.48 -10.05 -9.19
C THR A 197 -11.67 -11.32 -9.45
N ILE A 198 -10.65 -11.60 -8.63
CA ILE A 198 -10.09 -12.96 -8.58
C ILE A 198 -11.12 -13.94 -7.99
N GLN A 199 -10.94 -15.24 -8.23
CA GLN A 199 -11.86 -16.29 -7.78
C GLN A 199 -11.59 -16.77 -6.36
N LYS A 200 -10.38 -16.56 -5.83
CA LYS A 200 -10.10 -16.83 -4.42
C LYS A 200 -10.72 -15.77 -3.50
N SER A 201 -10.64 -16.04 -2.20
CA SER A 201 -11.08 -15.15 -1.14
C SER A 201 -9.90 -14.82 -0.23
N ASP A 202 -9.69 -13.54 0.03
CA ASP A 202 -8.78 -13.00 1.03
C ASP A 202 -9.47 -12.70 2.38
N GLY A 203 -10.81 -12.64 2.38
CA GLY A 203 -11.65 -12.50 3.57
C GLY A 203 -11.98 -11.06 3.96
N TYR A 204 -11.61 -10.06 3.16
CA TYR A 204 -11.83 -8.65 3.47
C TYR A 204 -12.56 -7.92 2.33
N VAL A 205 -13.54 -7.08 2.68
CA VAL A 205 -14.29 -6.27 1.70
C VAL A 205 -13.66 -4.89 1.51
N PHE A 206 -13.15 -4.32 2.59
CA PHE A 206 -12.42 -3.05 2.63
C PHE A 206 -10.99 -3.34 3.09
N THR A 207 -10.31 -2.43 3.76
CA THR A 207 -8.96 -2.68 4.29
C THR A 207 -8.95 -3.87 5.26
N ALA A 208 -7.83 -4.59 5.30
CA ALA A 208 -7.51 -5.59 6.30
C ALA A 208 -6.54 -5.01 7.35
N PRO A 209 -6.42 -5.61 8.56
CA PRO A 209 -5.33 -5.29 9.46
C PRO A 209 -3.98 -5.49 8.77
N VAL A 210 -3.03 -4.58 9.01
CA VAL A 210 -1.70 -4.62 8.39
C VAL A 210 -0.93 -5.88 8.79
N GLY A 211 -0.07 -6.36 7.90
CA GLY A 211 0.75 -7.55 8.14
C GLY A 211 -0.05 -8.86 8.17
N ARG A 212 -1.30 -8.85 7.70
CA ARG A 212 -2.18 -10.03 7.72
C ARG A 212 -1.79 -11.07 6.69
N PHE A 213 -1.37 -10.63 5.51
CA PHE A 213 -1.00 -11.50 4.41
C PHE A 213 0.45 -11.93 4.48
N ARG A 214 0.78 -13.01 3.77
CA ARG A 214 2.14 -13.58 3.76
C ARG A 214 3.13 -12.49 3.38
N ALA A 215 4.29 -12.45 4.05
CA ALA A 215 5.34 -11.52 3.71
C ALA A 215 6.19 -12.02 2.53
N ASN A 216 6.80 -11.11 1.78
CA ASN A 216 7.78 -11.43 0.75
C ASN A 216 9.14 -11.87 1.36
N ALA A 217 10.13 -12.17 0.51
CA ALA A 217 11.44 -12.68 0.97
C ALA A 217 12.25 -11.69 1.83
N PHE A 218 11.93 -10.39 1.79
CA PHE A 218 12.51 -9.40 2.70
C PHE A 218 11.74 -9.28 4.01
N GLY A 219 10.51 -9.81 4.10
CA GLY A 219 9.69 -9.76 5.30
C GLY A 219 8.71 -8.58 5.31
N LEU A 220 8.35 -8.06 4.14
CA LEU A 220 7.33 -7.04 3.94
C LEU A 220 6.00 -7.70 3.55
N SER A 221 4.91 -7.29 4.20
CA SER A 221 3.55 -7.72 3.87
C SER A 221 2.85 -6.65 3.02
N ASP A 222 1.72 -7.02 2.41
CA ASP A 222 0.75 -6.10 1.79
C ASP A 222 1.29 -5.28 0.60
N MET A 223 2.42 -5.68 0.02
CA MET A 223 3.02 -5.01 -1.15
C MET A 223 2.21 -5.15 -2.45
N HIS A 224 1.13 -5.95 -2.44
CA HIS A 224 0.25 -6.21 -3.59
C HIS A 224 -1.24 -6.12 -3.21
N GLY A 225 -1.65 -5.06 -2.51
CA GLY A 225 -3.06 -4.80 -2.21
C GLY A 225 -3.23 -4.01 -0.92
N ASN A 226 -4.42 -4.09 -0.33
CA ASN A 226 -4.87 -3.38 0.87
C ASN A 226 -5.12 -1.88 0.67
N VAL A 227 -4.09 -1.06 0.37
CA VAL A 227 -4.21 0.39 0.10
C VAL A 227 -3.26 0.90 -0.98
#